data_AF-A0A5C6ZC32-F1
#
_entry.id   AF-A0A5C6ZC32-F1
#
_cell.length_a   1.000
_cell.length_b   1.000
_cell.length_c   1.000
_cell.angle_alpha   90.00
_cell.angle_beta   90.00
_cell.angle_gamma   90.00
#
_symmetry.space_group_name_H-M   'P 1'
#
loop_
_entity.id
_entity.type
_entity.pdbx_description
1 polymer ?
#
loop_
_entity_poly.entity_id
_entity_poly.type
_entity_poly.pdbx_seq_one_letter_code
_entity_poly.pdbx_strand_id
1 'polypeptide(L)'
;MSDHVSLLENEAARFNVLGASEFDGRNKPFTTIFRGSKGYIIATYNNNGKLLKTTERYKDIKLPKYIVKSVLSQYPDCHLLKVVYTVDYDHQKEVEKTYKIQIMKDNKKRNLKISSGDNLNKAVTMSIDN
;
A
#
# COMPACT_ATOMS: atom_id res chain seq x y z
N MET A 1 0.13 0.38 12.95
CA MET A 1 0.61 -0.19 11.68
C MET A 1 0.76 -1.70 11.86
N SER A 2 0.67 -2.52 10.82
CA SER A 2 0.92 -3.97 10.95
C SER A 2 2.42 -4.27 10.90
N ASP A 3 2.90 -5.25 11.67
CA ASP A 3 4.33 -5.54 11.83
C ASP A 3 5.05 -5.83 10.49
N HIS A 4 4.38 -6.52 9.57
CA HIS A 4 4.95 -6.84 8.24
C HIS A 4 5.05 -5.62 7.30
N VAL A 5 4.25 -4.57 7.51
CA VAL A 5 4.37 -3.32 6.73
C VAL A 5 5.64 -2.60 7.18
N SER A 6 5.77 -2.38 8.48
CA SER A 6 6.93 -1.70 9.05
C SER A 6 8.24 -2.45 8.84
N LEU A 7 8.22 -3.78 8.78
CA LEU A 7 9.41 -4.57 8.45
C LEU A 7 9.92 -4.24 7.04
N LEU A 8 9.07 -4.38 6.02
CA LEU A 8 9.46 -4.17 4.63
C LEU A 8 9.82 -2.69 4.37
N GLU A 9 9.08 -1.74 4.93
CA GLU A 9 9.39 -0.31 4.83
C GLU A 9 10.79 0.00 5.39
N ASN A 10 11.15 -0.60 6.53
CA ASN A 10 12.48 -0.43 7.12
C ASN A 10 13.60 -1.09 6.29
N GLU A 11 13.35 -2.27 5.72
CA GLU A 11 14.29 -2.93 4.82
C GLU A 11 14.58 -2.07 3.59
N ALA A 12 13.53 -1.56 2.94
CA ALA A 12 13.68 -0.69 1.77
C ALA A 12 14.39 0.64 2.12
N ALA A 13 14.07 1.24 3.27
CA ALA A 13 14.69 2.50 3.70
C ALA A 13 16.19 2.36 4.03
N ARG A 14 16.61 1.18 4.51
CA ARG A 14 18.01 0.92 4.94
C ARG A 14 18.85 0.24 3.87
N PHE A 15 18.27 -0.12 2.73
CA PHE A 15 18.96 -0.87 1.68
C PHE A 15 20.10 -0.05 1.07
N ASN A 16 21.33 -0.56 1.19
CA ASN A 16 22.51 0.02 0.59
C ASN A 16 22.67 -0.46 -0.87
N VAL A 17 22.12 0.32 -1.80
CA VAL A 17 22.19 0.03 -3.25
C VAL A 17 23.62 -0.07 -3.76
N LEU A 18 24.55 0.76 -3.25
CA LEU A 18 25.93 0.82 -3.73
C LEU A 18 26.74 -0.43 -3.38
N GLY A 19 26.29 -1.19 -2.39
CA GLY A 19 26.90 -2.47 -2.00
C GLY A 19 26.19 -3.70 -2.59
N ALA A 20 25.13 -3.52 -3.39
CA ALA A 20 24.38 -4.63 -3.96
C ALA A 20 25.15 -5.28 -5.10
N SER A 21 25.20 -6.62 -5.14
CA SER A 21 25.88 -7.39 -6.20
C SER A 21 25.36 -7.10 -7.61
N GLU A 22 24.10 -6.70 -7.70
CA GLU A 22 23.38 -6.40 -8.94
C GLU A 22 23.58 -4.96 -9.40
N PHE A 23 24.21 -4.11 -8.57
CA PHE A 23 24.55 -2.74 -8.94
C PHE A 23 25.85 -2.72 -9.73
N ASP A 24 25.75 -2.45 -11.03
CA ASP A 24 26.85 -2.45 -12.00
C ASP A 24 27.46 -1.06 -12.24
N GLY A 25 27.19 -0.09 -11.36
CA GLY A 25 27.69 1.28 -11.51
C GLY A 25 26.99 2.09 -12.61
N ARG A 26 25.87 1.61 -13.18
CA ARG A 26 25.12 2.34 -14.22
C ARG A 26 24.66 3.71 -13.74
N ASN A 27 24.72 4.70 -14.63
CA ASN A 27 24.10 6.03 -14.41
C ASN A 27 22.58 6.01 -14.71
N LYS A 28 21.88 4.96 -14.28
CA LYS A 28 20.44 4.77 -14.46
C LYS A 28 19.81 4.38 -13.12
N PRO A 29 18.53 4.71 -12.88
CA PRO A 29 17.86 4.28 -11.67
C PRO A 29 17.90 2.76 -11.48
N PHE A 30 18.19 2.33 -10.26
CA PHE A 30 18.25 0.93 -9.86
C PHE A 30 16.93 0.54 -9.19
N THR A 31 16.32 -0.56 -9.60
CA THR A 31 15.06 -1.04 -9.02
C THR A 31 15.24 -2.41 -8.40
N THR A 32 14.76 -2.57 -7.17
CA THR A 32 14.78 -3.84 -6.44
C THR A 32 13.39 -4.13 -5.85
N ILE A 33 13.14 -5.40 -5.55
CA ILE A 33 11.85 -5.86 -5.01
C ILE A 33 12.09 -6.59 -3.69
N PHE A 34 11.61 -6.02 -2.60
CA PHE A 34 11.54 -6.66 -1.29
C PHE A 34 10.23 -7.42 -1.19
N ARG A 35 10.27 -8.71 -0.83
CA ARG A 35 9.09 -9.57 -0.72
C ARG A 35 9.00 -10.17 0.67
N GLY A 36 7.83 -10.00 1.30
CA GLY A 36 7.43 -10.72 2.49
C GLY A 36 6.25 -11.65 2.21
N SER A 37 5.84 -12.42 3.21
CA SER A 37 4.71 -13.36 3.08
C SER A 37 3.38 -12.69 2.80
N LYS A 38 3.21 -11.42 3.23
CA LYS A 38 1.95 -10.67 3.13
C LYS A 38 2.05 -9.41 2.28
N GLY A 39 3.19 -9.14 1.65
CA GLY A 39 3.34 -7.94 0.85
C GLY A 39 4.68 -7.84 0.14
N TYR A 40 4.82 -6.77 -0.62
CA TYR A 40 6.07 -6.45 -1.31
C TYR A 40 6.23 -4.94 -1.43
N ILE A 41 7.48 -4.54 -1.63
CA ILE A 41 7.88 -3.18 -2.00
C ILE A 41 8.72 -3.28 -3.27
N ILE A 42 8.33 -2.54 -4.31
CA ILE A 42 9.18 -2.26 -5.46
C ILE A 42 9.79 -0.90 -5.23
N ALA A 43 11.09 -0.83 -4.99
CA ALA A 43 11.80 0.41 -4.67
C ALA A 43 12.75 0.77 -5.81
N THR A 44 12.72 2.03 -6.24
CA THR A 44 13.67 2.57 -7.21
C THR A 44 14.54 3.62 -6.56
N TYR A 45 15.85 3.53 -6.77
CA TYR A 45 16.86 4.42 -6.25
C TYR A 45 17.63 5.08 -7.39
N ASN A 46 18.24 6.24 -7.15
CA ASN A 46 19.18 6.84 -8.09
C ASN A 46 20.58 6.20 -7.97
N ASN A 47 21.48 6.64 -8.84
CA ASN A 47 22.89 6.27 -8.89
C ASN A 47 23.69 6.58 -7.61
N ASN A 48 23.18 7.48 -6.75
CA ASN A 48 23.78 7.82 -5.45
C ASN A 48 23.16 7.02 -4.30
N GLY A 49 22.30 6.04 -4.58
CA GLY A 49 21.59 5.24 -3.58
C GLY A 49 20.41 5.96 -2.90
N LYS A 50 20.01 7.15 -3.36
CA LYS A 50 18.83 7.85 -2.84
C LYS A 50 17.55 7.20 -3.36
N LEU A 51 16.61 6.89 -2.45
CA LEU A 51 15.29 6.39 -2.81
C LEU A 51 14.50 7.46 -3.60
N LEU A 52 13.99 7.08 -4.77
CA LEU A 52 13.21 7.95 -5.67
C LEU A 52 11.72 7.67 -5.61
N LYS A 53 11.34 6.39 -5.59
CA LYS A 53 9.94 5.96 -5.58
C LYS A 53 9.77 4.56 -4.98
N THR A 54 8.61 4.30 -4.38
CA THR A 54 8.17 2.95 -4.01
C THR A 54 6.75 2.69 -4.50
N THR A 55 6.49 1.46 -4.92
CA THR A 55 5.14 0.91 -5.03
C THR A 55 5.03 -0.27 -4.09
N GLU A 56 4.13 -0.15 -3.13
CA GLU A 56 3.99 -1.08 -2.02
C GLU A 56 2.60 -1.69 -2.02
N ARG A 57 2.53 -2.98 -1.65
CA ARG A 57 1.26 -3.68 -1.57
C ARG A 57 1.29 -4.70 -0.45
N TYR A 58 0.30 -4.62 0.42
CA TYR A 58 0.15 -5.47 1.59
C TYR A 58 -1.26 -6.05 1.64
N LYS A 59 -1.39 -7.31 2.07
CA LYS A 59 -2.65 -8.02 2.26
C LYS A 59 -2.85 -8.34 3.73
N ASP A 60 -4.11 -8.47 4.14
CA ASP A 60 -4.52 -8.91 5.48
C ASP A 60 -3.92 -8.03 6.60
N ILE A 61 -3.84 -6.73 6.32
CA ILE A 61 -3.44 -5.73 7.29
C ILE A 61 -4.59 -5.40 8.25
N LYS A 62 -4.24 -5.00 9.48
CA LYS A 62 -5.22 -4.41 10.41
C LYS A 62 -5.63 -3.02 9.91
N LEU A 63 -6.91 -2.83 9.64
CA LEU A 63 -7.45 -1.52 9.27
C LEU A 63 -7.37 -0.54 10.45
N PRO A 64 -7.05 0.74 10.20
CA PRO A 64 -7.21 1.79 11.19
C PRO A 64 -8.66 1.88 11.71
N LYS A 65 -8.83 2.17 13.01
CA LYS A 65 -10.15 2.23 13.65
C LYS A 65 -11.12 3.19 12.96
N TYR A 66 -10.63 4.34 12.48
CA TYR A 66 -11.47 5.34 11.80
C TYR A 66 -12.03 4.81 10.46
N ILE A 67 -11.25 4.01 9.73
CA ILE A 67 -11.70 3.37 8.48
C ILE A 67 -12.77 2.33 8.79
N VAL A 68 -12.54 1.48 9.80
CA VAL A 68 -13.54 0.49 10.23
C VAL A 68 -14.86 1.18 10.61
N LYS A 69 -14.81 2.25 11.40
CA LYS A 69 -15.99 3.05 11.76
C LYS A 69 -16.70 3.62 10.53
N SER A 70 -15.96 4.19 9.58
CA SER A 70 -16.51 4.76 8.35
C SER A 70 -17.21 3.69 7.49
N VAL A 71 -16.63 2.49 7.36
CA VAL A 71 -17.24 1.37 6.63
C VAL A 71 -18.51 0.89 7.33
N LEU A 72 -18.46 0.65 8.64
CA LEU A 72 -19.62 0.15 9.39
C LEU A 72 -20.77 1.17 9.46
N SER A 73 -20.47 2.47 9.42
CA SER A 73 -21.50 3.51 9.35
C SER A 73 -22.25 3.54 8.02
N GLN A 74 -21.62 3.15 6.91
CA GLN A 74 -22.22 3.14 5.57
C GLN A 74 -22.80 1.78 5.19
N TYR A 75 -22.20 0.71 5.72
CA TYR A 75 -22.63 -0.66 5.51
C TYR A 75 -22.79 -1.37 6.87
N PRO A 76 -23.87 -1.08 7.62
CA PRO A 76 -24.18 -1.79 8.85
C PRO A 76 -24.29 -3.30 8.62
N ASP A 77 -23.92 -4.09 9.62
CA ASP A 77 -23.97 -5.56 9.62
C ASP A 77 -23.20 -6.22 8.45
N CYS A 78 -22.21 -5.53 7.89
CA CYS A 78 -21.34 -6.12 6.88
C CYS A 78 -20.20 -6.94 7.51
N HIS A 79 -19.73 -7.96 6.80
CA HIS A 79 -18.53 -8.72 7.17
C HIS A 79 -17.33 -8.27 6.33
N LEU A 80 -16.24 -7.90 7.00
CA LEU A 80 -14.96 -7.61 6.36
C LEU A 80 -14.30 -8.93 5.91
N LEU A 81 -14.12 -9.10 4.60
CA LEU A 81 -13.55 -10.32 4.02
C LEU A 81 -12.06 -10.21 3.75
N LYS A 82 -11.63 -9.09 3.16
CA LYS A 82 -10.24 -8.89 2.73
C LYS A 82 -9.86 -7.43 2.78
N VAL A 83 -8.62 -7.18 3.15
CA VAL A 83 -8.04 -5.85 3.14
C VAL A 83 -6.74 -5.88 2.36
N VAL A 84 -6.60 -4.93 1.43
CA VAL A 84 -5.36 -4.67 0.72
C VAL A 84 -4.99 -3.22 0.93
N TYR A 85 -3.77 -2.98 1.34
CA TYR A 85 -3.20 -1.65 1.52
C TYR A 85 -2.11 -1.43 0.49
N THR A 86 -2.13 -0.27 -0.15
CA THR A 86 -1.08 0.14 -1.09
C THR A 86 -0.56 1.51 -0.73
N VAL A 87 0.73 1.69 -0.92
CA VAL A 87 1.44 2.96 -0.76
C VAL A 87 2.21 3.20 -2.03
N ASP A 88 2.04 4.38 -2.61
CA ASP A 88 2.84 4.85 -3.72
C ASP A 88 3.58 6.11 -3.24
N TYR A 89 4.89 5.98 -3.08
CA TYR A 89 5.79 7.08 -2.77
C TYR A 89 6.50 7.51 -4.05
N ASP A 90 6.57 8.82 -4.27
CA ASP A 90 7.42 9.44 -5.27
C ASP A 90 8.01 10.69 -4.65
N HIS A 91 9.34 10.83 -4.67
CA HIS A 91 10.03 11.98 -4.09
C HIS A 91 9.60 13.35 -4.64
N GLN A 92 8.87 13.38 -5.77
CA GLN A 92 8.34 14.61 -6.40
C GLN A 92 6.85 14.82 -6.17
N LYS A 93 6.15 13.90 -5.49
CA LYS A 93 4.69 13.94 -5.32
C LYS A 93 4.30 13.67 -3.88
N GLU A 94 3.05 13.96 -3.55
CA GLU A 94 2.48 13.49 -2.29
C GLU A 94 2.36 11.97 -2.27
N VAL A 95 2.47 11.40 -1.07
CA VAL A 95 2.37 9.95 -0.88
C VAL A 95 0.91 9.53 -0.97
N GLU A 96 0.60 8.66 -1.93
CA GLU A 96 -0.73 8.11 -2.08
C GLU A 96 -0.87 6.84 -1.25
N LYS A 97 -1.85 6.82 -0.35
CA LYS A 97 -2.17 5.65 0.48
C LYS A 97 -3.58 5.19 0.18
N THR A 98 -3.76 3.91 -0.15
CA THR A 98 -5.07 3.37 -0.50
C THR A 98 -5.37 2.08 0.26
N TYR A 99 -6.60 1.99 0.79
CA TYR A 99 -7.19 0.78 1.33
C TYR A 99 -8.25 0.27 0.36
N LYS A 100 -8.06 -0.94 -0.16
CA LYS A 100 -9.08 -1.70 -0.89
C LYS A 100 -9.66 -2.74 0.04
N ILE A 101 -10.96 -2.62 0.35
CA ILE A 101 -11.64 -3.43 1.35
C ILE A 101 -12.75 -4.22 0.65
N GLN A 102 -12.70 -5.54 0.76
CA GLN A 102 -13.81 -6.38 0.33
C GLN A 102 -14.72 -6.67 1.52
N ILE A 103 -16.01 -6.40 1.33
CA ILE A 103 -17.06 -6.68 2.33
C ILE A 103 -18.10 -7.65 1.77
N MET A 104 -18.79 -8.36 2.65
CA MET A 104 -20.03 -9.07 2.37
C MET A 104 -21.18 -8.35 3.07
N LYS A 105 -22.21 -7.98 2.31
CA LYS A 105 -23.44 -7.37 2.83
C LYS A 105 -24.62 -7.97 2.07
N ASP A 106 -25.59 -8.51 2.82
CA ASP A 106 -26.80 -9.14 2.27
C ASP A 106 -26.46 -10.21 1.21
N ASN A 107 -25.53 -11.11 1.54
CA ASN A 107 -24.97 -12.15 0.67
C ASN A 107 -24.31 -11.66 -0.63
N LYS A 108 -24.08 -10.35 -0.78
CA LYS A 108 -23.39 -9.76 -1.94
C LYS A 108 -22.01 -9.25 -1.55
N LYS A 109 -21.01 -9.59 -2.38
CA LYS A 109 -19.66 -9.04 -2.24
C LYS A 109 -19.61 -7.62 -2.80
N ARG A 110 -18.94 -6.72 -2.09
CA ARG A 110 -18.67 -5.34 -2.54
C ARG A 110 -17.20 -5.01 -2.29
N ASN A 111 -16.61 -4.23 -3.20
CA ASN A 111 -15.24 -3.74 -3.06
C ASN A 111 -15.27 -2.23 -2.84
N LEU A 112 -14.69 -1.78 -1.74
CA LEU A 112 -14.58 -0.37 -1.36
C LEU A 112 -13.13 0.10 -1.59
N LYS A 113 -12.96 1.36 -2.02
CA LYS A 113 -11.66 2.01 -2.07
C LYS A 113 -11.69 3.26 -1.21
N ILE A 114 -10.71 3.39 -0.34
CA ILE A 114 -10.50 4.56 0.50
C ILE A 114 -9.08 5.02 0.26
N SER A 115 -8.90 6.20 -0.31
CA SER A 115 -7.58 6.80 -0.52
C SER A 115 -7.41 7.96 0.46
N SER A 116 -6.23 8.06 1.09
CA SER A 116 -5.85 9.25 1.85
C SER A 116 -5.33 10.30 0.86
N GLY A 117 -6.25 11.16 0.43
CA GLY A 117 -6.05 12.56 0.01
C GLY A 117 -7.12 13.40 0.72
N ASP A 118 -7.19 14.72 0.49
CA ASP A 118 -8.01 15.74 1.19
C ASP A 118 -9.52 15.46 1.44
N ASN A 119 -10.04 14.29 1.07
CA ASN A 119 -11.40 13.82 1.34
C ASN A 119 -11.43 12.55 2.22
N LEU A 120 -10.92 12.64 3.45
CA LEU A 120 -10.92 11.55 4.44
C LEU A 120 -12.31 11.09 4.95
N ASN A 121 -13.42 11.59 4.41
CA ASN A 121 -14.76 11.37 4.96
C ASN A 121 -15.75 10.62 4.05
N LYS A 122 -15.35 10.06 2.90
CA LYS A 122 -16.27 9.26 2.06
C LYS A 122 -15.61 7.96 1.61
N ALA A 123 -16.19 6.82 2.02
CA ALA A 123 -15.87 5.57 1.34
C ALA A 123 -16.50 5.65 -0.04
N VAL A 124 -15.67 5.84 -1.06
CA VAL A 124 -16.17 5.84 -2.43
C VAL A 124 -16.38 4.38 -2.81
N THR A 125 -17.62 4.02 -3.14
CA THR A 125 -17.90 2.73 -3.76
C THR A 125 -17.14 2.74 -5.09
N MET A 126 -16.19 1.81 -5.28
CA MET A 126 -15.77 1.52 -6.65
C MET A 126 -16.93 0.75 -7.26
N SER A 127 -17.74 1.45 -8.07
CA SER A 127 -18.65 0.81 -9.00
C SER A 127 -17.85 -0.28 -9.72
N ILE A 128 -18.33 -1.50 -9.64
CA ILE A 128 -17.75 -2.63 -10.35
C ILE A 128 -18.09 -2.39 -11.81
N ASP A 129 -17.09 -2.11 -12.65
CA ASP A 129 -17.21 -2.34 -14.08
C ASP A 129 -17.51 -3.84 -14.26
N ASN A 130 -18.63 -4.10 -14.92
CA ASN A 130 -19.15 -5.43 -15.27
C ASN A 130 -18.11 -6.28 -16.00
#